data_AF-A0A926YFU5-F1
#
_entry.id   AF-A0A926YFU5-F1
#
_cell.length_a   1.000
_cell.length_b   1.000
_cell.length_c   1.000
_cell.angle_alpha   90.00
_cell.angle_beta   90.00
_cell.angle_gamma   90.00
#
_symmetry.space_group_name_H-M   'P 1'
#
loop_
_entity.id
_entity.type
_entity.pdbx_description
1 polymer ?
#
loop_
_entity_poly.entity_id
_entity_poly.type
_entity_poly.pdbx_seq_one_letter_code
_entity_poly.pdbx_strand_id
1 'polypeptide(L)' 'MPQVFGNLPAIAQSWTHIEAIQSVEQHDLGIECDCGTARLSVTALTPTL' A
#
# COMPACT_ATOMS: atom_id res chain seq x y z
N MET A 1 32.76 9.43 -27.43
CA MET A 1 32.20 8.05 -27.35
C MET A 1 30.80 8.16 -26.73
N PRO A 2 29.75 7.61 -27.34
CA PRO A 2 28.41 7.66 -26.75
C PRO A 2 28.33 6.70 -25.55
N GLN A 3 27.90 7.21 -24.40
CA GLN A 3 27.61 6.38 -23.23
C GLN A 3 26.35 5.57 -23.50
N VAL A 4 26.48 4.26 -23.63
CA VAL A 4 25.34 3.35 -23.72
C VAL A 4 24.85 3.14 -22.28
N PHE A 5 23.79 3.86 -21.89
CA PHE A 5 23.05 3.51 -20.67
C PHE A 5 22.43 2.14 -20.91
N GLY A 6 22.95 1.11 -20.26
CA GLY A 6 22.36 -0.22 -20.28
C GLY A 6 20.89 -0.11 -19.87
N ASN A 7 20.01 -0.73 -20.66
CA ASN A 7 18.58 -0.81 -20.35
C ASN A 7 18.42 -1.22 -18.88
N LEU A 8 17.89 -0.32 -18.05
CA LEU A 8 17.53 -0.65 -16.68
C LEU A 8 16.56 -1.85 -16.76
N PRO A 9 16.78 -2.95 -16.02
CA PRO A 9 15.81 -4.02 -15.99
C PRO A 9 14.50 -3.43 -15.46
N ALA A 10 13.50 -3.37 -16.35
CA ALA A 10 12.13 -3.06 -15.97
C ALA A 10 11.60 -4.25 -15.17
N ILE A 11 11.97 -4.31 -13.90
CA ILE A 11 11.34 -5.24 -12.96
C ILE A 11 9.90 -4.73 -12.86
N ALA A 12 8.97 -5.44 -13.50
CA ALA A 12 7.56 -5.14 -13.39
C ALA A 12 7.21 -5.19 -11.90
N GLN A 13 6.98 -4.02 -11.31
CA GLN A 13 6.57 -3.93 -9.93
C GLN A 13 5.23 -4.67 -9.82
N SER A 14 5.16 -5.71 -9.00
CA SER A 14 3.90 -6.43 -8.78
C SER A 14 2.92 -5.47 -8.11
N TRP A 15 2.04 -4.88 -8.92
CA TRP A 15 0.96 -4.04 -8.41
C TRP A 15 -0.05 -4.96 -7.74
N THR A 16 -0.06 -4.98 -6.41
CA THR A 16 -1.15 -5.60 -5.67
C THR A 16 -2.35 -4.68 -5.80
N HIS A 17 -3.37 -5.11 -6.53
CA HIS A 17 -4.62 -4.37 -6.65
C HIS A 17 -5.35 -4.39 -5.31
N ILE A 18 -5.66 -3.21 -4.77
CA ILE A 18 -6.51 -3.07 -3.59
C ILE A 18 -7.93 -2.88 -4.09
N GLU A 19 -8.82 -3.80 -3.73
CA GLU A 19 -10.23 -3.72 -4.12
C GLU A 19 -11.00 -2.66 -3.30
N ALA A 20 -12.27 -2.47 -3.62
CA ALA A 20 -13.13 -1.59 -2.84
C ALA A 20 -13.25 -2.07 -1.39
N ILE A 21 -13.36 -1.11 -0.45
CA ILE A 21 -13.54 -1.38 0.97
C ILE A 21 -14.91 -2.07 1.17
N GLN A 22 -14.88 -3.22 1.84
CA GLN A 22 -16.07 -4.02 2.15
C GLN A 22 -16.52 -3.83 3.60
N SER A 23 -15.56 -3.65 4.51
CA SER A 23 -15.77 -3.41 5.93
C SER A 23 -14.68 -2.49 6.48
N VAL A 24 -15.03 -1.78 7.55
CA VAL A 24 -14.10 -0.97 8.33
C VAL A 24 -14.31 -1.30 9.80
N GLU A 25 -13.26 -1.76 10.47
CA GLU A 25 -13.21 -1.92 11.92
C GLU A 25 -12.39 -0.78 12.51
N GLN A 26 -12.95 -0.10 13.51
CA GLN A 26 -12.27 0.98 14.21
C GLN A 26 -11.72 0.47 15.54
N HIS A 27 -10.48 0.82 15.81
CA HIS A 27 -9.78 0.57 17.06
C HIS A 27 -9.38 1.90 17.71
N ASP A 28 -8.93 1.85 18.97
CA ASP A 28 -8.56 3.04 19.74
C ASP A 28 -7.47 3.89 19.06
N LEU A 29 -6.59 3.27 18.29
CA LEU A 29 -5.43 3.91 17.65
C LEU A 29 -5.47 3.86 16.12
N GLY A 30 -6.57 3.45 15.50
CA GLY A 30 -6.59 3.30 14.05
C GLY A 30 -7.81 2.62 13.49
N ILE A 31 -7.71 2.28 12.21
CA ILE A 31 -8.74 1.55 11.47
C ILE A 31 -8.10 0.38 10.71
N GLU A 32 -8.84 -0.71 10.61
CA GLU A 32 -8.57 -1.82 9.71
C GLU A 32 -9.68 -1.87 8.65
N CYS A 33 -9.29 -2.05 7.39
CA CYS A 33 -10.18 -2.10 6.24
C CYS A 33 -9.98 -3.42 5.51
N ASP A 34 -11.05 -4.21 5.34
CA ASP A 34 -11.01 -5.34 4.42
C ASP A 34 -11.36 -4.86 3.01
N CYS A 35 -10.48 -5.17 2.06
CA CYS A 35 -10.52 -4.73 0.67
C CYS A 35 -10.44 -5.95 -0.25
N GLY A 36 -11.51 -6.75 -0.29
CA GLY A 36 -11.54 -8.00 -1.04
C GLY A 36 -10.63 -9.07 -0.42
N THR A 37 -9.56 -9.44 -1.12
CA THR A 37 -8.55 -10.39 -0.61
C THR A 37 -7.40 -9.72 0.15
N ALA A 38 -7.37 -8.39 0.19
CA ALA A 38 -6.35 -7.61 0.88
C ALA A 38 -6.90 -7.01 2.18
N ARG A 39 -6.01 -6.82 3.16
CA ARG A 39 -6.29 -6.08 4.40
C ARG A 39 -5.37 -4.89 4.51
N LEU A 40 -5.95 -3.73 4.83
CA LEU A 40 -5.25 -2.47 4.97
C LEU A 40 -5.42 -1.99 6.41
N SER A 41 -4.33 -1.60 7.06
CA SER A 41 -4.37 -1.01 8.40
C SER A 41 -3.78 0.39 8.38
N VAL A 42 -4.45 1.31 9.07
CA VAL A 42 -3.97 2.68 9.30
C VAL A 42 -3.92 2.90 10.80
N THR A 43 -2.73 3.15 11.32
CA THR A 43 -2.50 3.31 12.76
C THR A 43 -1.88 4.67 13.04
N ALA A 44 -2.44 5.40 13.99
CA ALA A 44 -1.86 6.62 14.53
C ALA A 44 -0.66 6.24 15.42
N LEU A 45 0.54 6.54 14.95
CA LEU A 45 1.78 6.27 15.70
C LEU A 45 2.01 7.27 16.85
N THR A 46 1.36 8.43 16.77
CA THR A 46 1.37 9.45 17.82
C THR A 46 -0.02 10.06 17.95
N PRO A 47 -0.48 10.40 19.17
CA PRO A 47 -1.71 11.16 19.32
C PRO A 47 -1.55 12.50 18.59
N THR A 48 -2.51 12.84 17.74
CA THR A 48 -2.59 14.17 17.14
C THR A 48 -2.64 15.20 18.27
N LEU A 49 -1.62 16.05 18.32
CA LEU A 49 -1.49 17.19 19.24
C LEU A 49 -2.68 18.16 19.11
#